data_AF-S6HJ87-F1
#
_entry.id   AF-S6HJ87-F1
#
_cell.length_a   1.000
_cell.length_b   1.000
_cell.length_c   1.000
_cell.angle_alpha   90.00
_cell.angle_beta   90.00
_cell.angle_gamma   90.00
#
_symmetry.space_group_name_H-M   'P 1'
#
loop_
_entity.id
_entity.type
_entity.pdbx_description
1 polymer ?
#
loop_
_entity_poly.entity_id
_entity_poly.type
_entity_poly.pdbx_seq_one_letter_code
_entity_poly.pdbx_strand_id
1 'polypeptide(L)'
;MHIPQLKKDQYMKLSNDLVNELTLLSQFRLSSTLEGIKVHGDASESIQQAANRLFEKGLVTRLDGGYLTDLGKDAAEHLDNLYSILTTPVTLDTTS
;
A
#
# COMPACT_ATOMS: atom_id res chain seq x y z
N MET A 1 -15.12 31.17 13.23
CA MET A 1 -14.21 30.06 12.89
C MET A 1 -14.52 29.63 11.47
N HIS A 2 -13.69 30.01 10.48
CA HIS A 2 -13.89 29.63 9.08
C HIS A 2 -13.21 28.29 8.85
N ILE A 3 -13.99 27.24 8.64
CA ILE A 3 -13.47 25.92 8.31
C ILE A 3 -13.12 25.97 6.82
N PRO A 4 -11.83 25.89 6.43
CA PRO A 4 -11.47 25.94 5.02
C PRO A 4 -12.11 24.76 4.29
N GLN A 5 -12.93 25.07 3.29
CA GLN A 5 -13.52 24.06 2.41
C GLN A 5 -12.42 23.48 1.52
N LEU A 6 -12.23 22.16 1.62
CA LEU A 6 -11.27 21.42 0.81
C LEU A 6 -11.74 21.46 -0.66
N LYS A 7 -11.01 22.16 -1.53
CA LYS A 7 -11.30 22.15 -2.98
C LYS A 7 -11.07 20.74 -3.54
N LYS A 8 -12.02 20.23 -4.32
CA LYS A 8 -12.01 18.88 -4.92
C LYS A 8 -10.73 18.53 -5.69
N ASP A 9 -10.02 19.54 -6.19
CA ASP A 9 -8.83 19.39 -7.02
C ASP A 9 -7.50 19.50 -6.24
N GLN A 10 -7.55 19.71 -4.91
CA GLN A 10 -6.36 19.99 -4.07
C GLN A 10 -5.91 18.83 -3.19
N TYR A 11 -6.51 17.64 -3.32
CA TYR A 11 -6.11 16.47 -2.53
C TYR A 11 -6.04 15.20 -3.37
N MET A 12 -5.06 14.36 -3.01
CA MET A 12 -4.91 13.05 -3.62
C MET A 12 -6.08 12.16 -3.20
N LYS A 13 -6.83 11.64 -4.18
CA LYS A 13 -7.97 10.75 -3.95
C LYS A 13 -7.50 9.30 -3.97
N LEU A 14 -7.71 8.58 -2.87
CA LEU A 14 -7.55 7.13 -2.82
C LEU A 14 -8.77 6.46 -3.46
N SER A 15 -8.64 6.06 -4.73
CA SER A 15 -9.67 5.27 -5.42
C SER A 15 -9.71 3.84 -4.86
N ASN A 16 -10.81 3.12 -5.06
CA ASN A 16 -10.91 1.71 -4.66
C ASN A 16 -9.78 0.86 -5.27
N ASP A 17 -9.42 1.12 -6.53
CA ASP A 17 -8.31 0.44 -7.19
C ASP A 17 -6.97 0.66 -6.49
N LEU A 18 -6.69 1.92 -6.09
CA LEU A 18 -5.46 2.25 -5.37
C LEU A 18 -5.48 1.66 -3.96
N VAL A 19 -6.62 1.66 -3.27
CA VAL A 19 -6.75 1.00 -1.96
C VAL A 19 -6.47 -0.49 -2.07
N ASN A 20 -6.96 -1.16 -3.13
CA ASN A 20 -6.69 -2.57 -3.36
C ASN A 20 -5.20 -2.85 -3.65
N GLU A 21 -4.53 -1.97 -4.39
CA GLU A 21 -3.08 -2.04 -4.62
C GLU A 21 -2.30 -1.87 -3.32
N LEU A 22 -2.62 -0.87 -2.50
CA LEU A 22 -1.99 -0.66 -1.19
C LEU A 22 -2.23 -1.85 -0.26
N THR A 23 -3.44 -2.41 -0.27
CA THR A 23 -3.80 -3.61 0.51
C THR A 23 -3.02 -4.85 0.06
N LEU A 24 -2.74 -4.98 -1.24
CA LEU A 24 -1.90 -6.07 -1.73
C LEU A 24 -0.42 -5.82 -1.40
N LEU A 25 0.04 -4.58 -1.53
CA LEU A 25 1.41 -4.17 -1.25
C LEU A 25 1.76 -4.35 0.24
N SER A 26 0.84 -4.09 1.16
CA SER A 26 1.05 -4.27 2.61
C SER A 26 1.16 -5.73 3.06
N GLN A 27 0.77 -6.68 2.21
CA GLN A 27 0.90 -8.10 2.54
C GLN A 27 2.34 -8.61 2.34
N PHE A 28 3.20 -7.86 1.65
CA PHE A 28 4.57 -8.30 1.38
C PHE A 28 5.41 -8.21 2.65
N ARG A 29 6.21 -9.24 2.94
CA ARG A 29 7.09 -9.28 4.10
C ARG A 29 8.43 -8.62 3.75
N LEU A 30 8.61 -7.36 4.16
CA LEU A 30 9.84 -6.61 3.91
C LEU A 30 11.09 -7.22 4.59
N SER A 31 10.90 -7.97 5.68
CA SER A 31 11.97 -8.65 6.42
C SER A 31 12.68 -9.73 5.62
N SER A 32 12.08 -10.22 4.53
CA SER A 32 12.65 -11.28 3.70
C SER A 32 12.48 -10.94 2.22
N THR A 33 13.58 -10.59 1.57
CA THR A 33 13.61 -10.35 0.12
C THR A 33 13.26 -11.60 -0.70
N LEU A 34 13.24 -12.77 -0.05
CA LEU A 34 12.93 -14.07 -0.64
C LEU A 34 11.45 -14.47 -0.48
N GLU A 35 10.65 -13.73 0.29
CA GLU A 35 9.23 -14.01 0.49
C GLU A 35 8.39 -13.18 -0.49
N GLY A 36 8.18 -13.75 -1.69
CA GLY A 36 7.21 -13.23 -2.65
C GLY A 36 5.76 -13.54 -2.25
N ILE A 37 4.80 -12.80 -2.82
CA ILE A 37 3.37 -13.11 -2.74
C ILE A 37 2.93 -13.78 -4.02
N LYS A 38 2.19 -14.88 -3.89
CA LYS A 38 1.43 -15.44 -5.01
C LYS A 38 -0.05 -15.20 -4.78
N VAL A 39 -0.65 -14.36 -5.60
CA VAL A 39 -2.10 -14.21 -5.66
C VAL A 39 -2.66 -15.50 -6.26
N HIS A 40 -3.34 -16.29 -5.44
CA HIS A 40 -4.02 -17.49 -5.91
C HIS A 40 -5.17 -17.08 -6.85
N GLY A 41 -5.46 -17.91 -7.86
CA GLY A 41 -6.57 -17.66 -8.80
C GLY A 41 -7.96 -17.65 -8.16
N ASP A 42 -8.07 -18.02 -6.89
CA ASP A 42 -9.27 -17.94 -6.06
C ASP A 42 -9.44 -16.56 -5.37
N ALA A 43 -8.41 -15.70 -5.43
CA ALA A 43 -8.52 -14.34 -4.93
C ALA A 43 -9.58 -13.55 -5.69
N SER A 44 -10.23 -12.60 -5.03
CA SER A 44 -11.25 -11.76 -5.67
C SER A 44 -10.69 -11.03 -6.89
N GLU A 45 -11.54 -10.78 -7.89
CA GLU A 45 -11.14 -10.07 -9.12
C GLU A 45 -10.44 -8.75 -8.82
N SER A 46 -10.87 -8.03 -7.77
CA SER A 46 -10.25 -6.78 -7.34
C SER A 46 -8.78 -6.93 -6.92
N ILE A 47 -8.40 -8.05 -6.30
CA ILE A 47 -7.02 -8.35 -5.90
C ILE A 47 -6.20 -8.81 -7.09
N GLN A 48 -6.78 -9.62 -7.98
CA GLN A 48 -6.11 -10.01 -9.23
C GLN A 48 -5.80 -8.79 -10.11
N GLN A 49 -6.76 -7.88 -10.25
CA GLN A 49 -6.58 -6.62 -10.96
C GLN A 49 -5.56 -5.69 -10.27
N ALA A 50 -5.52 -5.69 -8.93
CA ALA A 50 -4.48 -4.96 -8.20
C ALA A 50 -3.08 -5.49 -8.49
N ALA A 51 -2.90 -6.83 -8.50
CA ALA A 51 -1.62 -7.45 -8.85
C ALA A 51 -1.18 -7.10 -10.28
N ASN A 52 -2.13 -7.10 -11.22
CA ASN A 52 -1.88 -6.69 -12.60
C ASN A 52 -1.41 -5.22 -12.67
N ARG A 53 -2.12 -4.30 -12.03
CA ARG A 53 -1.74 -2.88 -12.00
C ARG A 53 -0.39 -2.64 -11.32
N LEU A 54 -0.07 -3.38 -10.25
CA LEU A 54 1.26 -3.32 -9.62
C LEU A 54 2.35 -3.80 -10.58
N PHE A 55 2.06 -4.83 -11.38
CA PHE A 55 2.99 -5.33 -12.40
C PHE A 55 3.18 -4.32 -13.54
N GLU A 56 2.11 -3.72 -14.05
CA GLU A 56 2.18 -2.65 -15.07
C GLU A 56 2.99 -1.44 -14.58
N LYS A 57 2.95 -1.16 -13.28
CA LYS A 57 3.75 -0.11 -12.62
C LYS A 57 5.19 -0.53 -12.32
N GLY A 58 5.57 -1.78 -12.59
CA GLY A 58 6.90 -2.30 -12.32
C GLY A 58 7.23 -2.48 -10.83
N LEU A 59 6.21 -2.54 -9.96
CA LEU A 59 6.38 -2.73 -8.51
C LEU A 59 6.55 -4.20 -8.12
N VAL A 60 6.02 -5.11 -8.95
CA VAL A 60 6.17 -6.55 -8.79
C VAL A 60 6.72 -7.18 -10.05
N THR A 61 7.35 -8.34 -9.90
CA THR A 61 8.02 -9.06 -10.98
C THR A 61 7.09 -9.92 -11.84
N ARG A 62 5.84 -10.14 -11.40
CA ARG A 62 4.86 -10.99 -12.10
C ARG A 62 3.42 -10.47 -11.96
N LEU A 63 2.58 -10.80 -12.94
CA LEU A 63 1.14 -10.48 -12.96
C LEU A 63 0.37 -11.01 -11.74
N ASP A 64 0.83 -12.12 -11.16
CA ASP A 64 0.24 -12.76 -9.98
C ASP A 64 0.90 -12.34 -8.64
N GLY A 65 1.63 -11.23 -8.61
CA GLY A 65 2.25 -10.67 -7.39
C GLY A 65 3.73 -11.00 -7.22
N GLY A 66 4.17 -12.20 -7.61
CA GLY A 66 5.59 -12.61 -7.63
C GLY A 66 6.44 -12.09 -6.46
N TYR A 67 7.55 -11.43 -6.79
CA TYR A 67 8.41 -10.72 -5.85
C TYR A 67 8.33 -9.21 -6.08
N LEU A 68 8.57 -8.42 -5.04
CA LEU A 68 8.78 -6.98 -5.19
C LEU A 68 10.05 -6.68 -5.99
N THR A 69 9.96 -5.70 -6.88
CA THR A 69 11.14 -5.03 -7.45
C THR A 69 11.76 -4.10 -6.41
N ASP A 70 12.89 -3.47 -6.72
CA ASP A 70 13.48 -2.49 -5.78
C ASP A 70 12.54 -1.30 -5.55
N LEU A 71 11.90 -0.78 -6.60
CA LEU A 71 10.86 0.25 -6.46
C LEU A 71 9.66 -0.25 -5.65
N GLY A 72 9.27 -1.52 -5.83
CA GLY A 72 8.23 -2.15 -5.04
C GLY A 72 8.54 -2.22 -3.55
N LYS A 73 9.79 -2.51 -3.19
CA LYS A 73 10.26 -2.53 -1.80
C LYS A 73 10.20 -1.14 -1.17
N ASP A 74 10.71 -0.13 -1.87
CA ASP A 74 10.66 1.26 -1.41
C ASP A 74 9.20 1.70 -1.17
N ALA A 75 8.31 1.38 -2.11
CA ALA A 75 6.89 1.70 -1.99
C ALA A 75 6.21 0.99 -0.80
N ALA A 76 6.53 -0.29 -0.59
CA ALA A 76 5.99 -1.08 0.51
C ALA A 76 6.53 -0.57 1.87
N GLU A 77 7.81 -0.18 1.96
CA GLU A 77 8.40 0.41 3.16
C GLU A 77 7.74 1.75 3.51
N HIS A 78 7.54 2.61 2.50
CA HIS A 78 6.85 3.88 2.72
C HIS A 78 5.39 3.69 3.16
N LEU A 79 4.71 2.68 2.62
CA LEU A 79 3.36 2.34 3.06
C LEU A 79 3.34 1.83 4.51
N ASP A 80 4.24 0.93 4.88
CA ASP A 80 4.33 0.40 6.25
C ASP A 80 4.62 1.52 7.26
N ASN A 81 5.58 2.39 6.94
CA ASN A 81 5.90 3.57 7.74
C ASN A 81 4.69 4.51 7.89
N LEU A 82 4.02 4.83 6.78
CA LEU A 82 2.82 5.68 6.82
C LEU A 82 1.71 5.04 7.64
N TYR A 83 1.46 3.74 7.45
CA TYR A 83 0.45 2.99 8.19
C TYR A 83 0.76 2.98 9.69
N SER A 84 2.01 2.74 10.07
CA SER A 84 2.48 2.82 11.45
C SER A 84 2.21 4.21 12.03
N ILE A 85 2.66 5.29 11.37
CA ILE A 85 2.42 6.67 11.81
C ILE A 85 0.93 6.96 12.03
N LEU A 86 0.06 6.49 11.14
CA LEU A 86 -1.38 6.76 11.20
C LEU A 86 -2.13 5.89 12.23
N THR A 87 -1.54 4.77 12.68
CA THR A 87 -2.20 3.81 13.57
C THR A 87 -1.57 3.72 14.96
N THR A 88 -0.33 4.18 15.12
CA THR A 88 0.31 4.31 16.43
C THR A 88 -0.24 5.55 17.14
N PRO A 89 -1.00 5.39 18.24
CA PRO A 89 -1.38 6.54 19.04
C PRO A 89 -0.11 7.16 19.65
N VAL A 90 0.06 8.47 19.47
CA VAL A 90 1.10 9.20 20.20
C VAL A 90 0.70 9.20 21.67
N THR A 91 1.38 8.39 22.49
CA THR A 91 1.34 8.55 23.94
C THR A 91 2.16 9.80 24.26
N LEU A 92 1.51 10.96 24.30
CA LEU A 92 2.13 12.14 24.89
C LEU A 92 2.28 11.84 26.37
N ASP A 93 3.51 11.70 26.85
CA ASP A 93 3.80 11.55 28.27
C ASP A 93 3.45 12.88 28.96
N THR A 94 2.18 13.09 29.27
CA THR A 94 1.71 14.23 30.09
C THR A 94 2.01 14.02 31.58
N THR A 95 3.01 13.19 31.91
CA THR A 95 3.42 12.99 33.30
C THR A 95 4.47 14.03 33.68
N SER A 96 3.93 15.15 34.17
CA SER A 96 4.41 16.02 35.28
C SER A 96 5.79 16.68 35.17
#